data_AF-A0A7S2LRF6-F1
#
_entry.id   AF-A0A7S2LRF6-F1
#
_cell.length_a   1.000
_cell.length_b   1.000
_cell.length_c   1.000
_cell.angle_alpha   90.00
_cell.angle_beta   90.00
_cell.angle_gamma   90.00
#
_symmetry.space_group_name_H-M   'P 1'
#
loop_
_entity.id
_entity.type
_entity.pdbx_description
1 polymer ?
#
loop_
_entity_poly.entity_id
_entity_poly.type
_entity_poly.pdbx_seq_one_letter_code
_entity_poly.pdbx_strand_id
1 'polypeptide(L)'
;AKLNEIHGAWGDSKNQVKMMDDTLRRDLLEWLASWAQGAELCVALGTSLCGMNADQVVQATAQRYAASSGEGLVIIGLQRTMYDDVASLRIWGLCDDVMKLVAKELDCKVPDAKVAMRGQAWDRGHPRLTYNTPVRTAKDPM
;
A
#
# COMPACT_ATOMS: atom_id res chain seq x y z
N ALA A 1 3.17 2.38 -11.26
CA ALA A 1 1.84 2.40 -10.60
C ALA A 1 1.64 3.71 -9.87
N LYS A 2 0.40 4.17 -9.70
CA LYS A 2 0.06 5.33 -8.84
C LYS A 2 -0.17 4.82 -7.41
N LEU A 3 0.15 5.63 -6.40
CA LEU A 3 -0.11 5.31 -4.99
C LEU A 3 -1.55 5.69 -4.62
N ASN A 4 -2.24 4.83 -3.85
CA ASN A 4 -3.58 5.09 -3.34
C ASN A 4 -3.52 5.50 -1.85
N GLU A 5 -3.51 6.79 -1.56
CA GLU A 5 -3.40 7.35 -0.20
C GLU A 5 -4.78 7.55 0.45
N ILE A 6 -5.49 6.46 0.76
CA ILE A 6 -6.90 6.55 1.19
C ILE A 6 -7.13 7.32 2.50
N HIS A 7 -6.14 7.36 3.42
CA HIS A 7 -6.21 8.05 4.72
C HIS A 7 -5.49 9.41 4.72
N GLY A 8 -5.07 9.88 3.54
CA GLY A 8 -4.36 11.14 3.38
C GLY A 8 -2.90 11.11 3.82
N ALA A 9 -2.22 12.22 3.56
CA ALA A 9 -0.80 12.41 3.85
C ALA A 9 -0.54 13.76 4.51
N TRP A 10 0.50 13.82 5.34
CA TRP A 10 0.96 15.07 5.93
C TRP A 10 1.46 16.01 4.83
N GLY A 11 1.01 17.26 4.86
CA GLY A 11 1.38 18.26 3.84
C GLY A 11 0.61 18.16 2.53
N ASP A 12 -0.30 17.19 2.36
CA ASP A 12 -1.17 17.15 1.19
C ASP A 12 -2.30 18.18 1.32
N SER A 13 -2.38 19.15 0.40
CA SER A 13 -3.41 20.19 0.47
C SER A 13 -4.81 19.74 0.01
N LYS A 14 -4.89 18.62 -0.72
CA LYS A 14 -6.12 18.05 -1.31
C LYS A 14 -6.59 16.76 -0.65
N ASN A 15 -5.73 16.12 0.14
CA ASN A 15 -6.02 14.86 0.83
C ASN A 15 -5.24 14.77 2.15
N GLN A 16 -5.55 15.70 3.06
CA GLN A 16 -4.95 15.75 4.39
C GLN A 16 -5.23 14.47 5.18
N VAL A 17 -4.34 14.17 6.13
CA VAL A 17 -4.51 13.06 7.08
C VAL A 17 -5.91 13.10 7.70
N LYS A 18 -6.59 11.97 7.63
CA LYS A 18 -7.96 11.80 8.10
C LYS A 18 -7.99 11.22 9.51
N MET A 19 -8.76 11.86 10.38
CA MET A 19 -9.06 11.34 11.72
C MET A 19 -10.10 10.21 11.62
N MET A 20 -10.25 9.43 12.70
CA MET A 20 -11.10 8.23 12.69
C MET A 20 -12.59 8.50 12.42
N ASP A 21 -13.07 9.70 12.72
CA ASP A 21 -14.44 10.16 12.52
C ASP A 21 -14.61 11.05 11.27
N ASP A 22 -13.55 11.24 10.48
CA ASP A 22 -13.59 12.02 9.24
C ASP A 22 -14.04 11.14 8.05
N THR A 23 -14.42 11.80 6.96
CA THR A 23 -14.83 11.16 5.71
C THR A 23 -13.62 11.00 4.79
N LEU A 24 -13.43 9.78 4.30
CA LEU A 24 -12.41 9.47 3.29
C LEU A 24 -12.91 9.87 1.89
N ARG A 25 -11.97 10.20 1.00
CA ARG A 25 -12.27 10.51 -0.40
C ARG A 25 -12.89 9.31 -1.10
N ARG A 26 -14.10 9.51 -1.65
CA ARG A 26 -14.86 8.46 -2.32
C ARG A 26 -14.13 7.85 -3.51
N ASP A 27 -13.45 8.65 -4.33
CA ASP A 27 -12.72 8.16 -5.51
C ASP A 27 -11.55 7.22 -5.14
N LEU A 28 -10.91 7.46 -3.98
CA LEU A 28 -9.82 6.62 -3.46
C LEU A 28 -10.35 5.32 -2.83
N LEU A 29 -11.51 5.39 -2.15
CA LEU A 29 -12.20 4.22 -1.62
C LEU A 29 -12.73 3.29 -2.73
N GLU A 30 -13.34 3.85 -3.77
CA GLU A 30 -13.79 3.06 -4.92
C GLU A 30 -12.60 2.37 -5.62
N TRP A 31 -11.45 3.04 -5.70
CA TRP A 31 -10.24 2.45 -6.24
C TRP A 31 -9.69 1.33 -5.35
N LEU A 32 -9.67 1.53 -4.03
CA LEU A 32 -9.30 0.50 -3.07
C LEU A 32 -10.22 -0.73 -3.18
N ALA A 33 -11.54 -0.52 -3.25
CA ALA A 33 -12.52 -1.59 -3.39
C ALA A 33 -12.30 -2.38 -4.69
N SER A 34 -11.93 -1.69 -5.78
CA SER A 34 -11.57 -2.33 -7.04
C SER A 34 -10.34 -3.25 -6.89
N TRP A 35 -9.31 -2.79 -6.17
CA TRP A 35 -8.16 -3.63 -5.80
C TRP A 35 -8.55 -4.80 -4.90
N ALA A 36 -9.42 -4.57 -3.91
CA ALA A 36 -9.90 -5.65 -3.04
C ALA A 36 -10.69 -6.71 -3.81
N GLN A 37 -11.36 -6.34 -4.91
CA GLN A 37 -12.04 -7.30 -5.79
C GLN A 37 -11.07 -8.10 -6.66
N GLY A 38 -10.05 -7.45 -7.23
CA GLY A 38 -9.19 -8.05 -8.25
C GLY A 38 -7.83 -8.59 -7.79
N ALA A 39 -7.30 -8.16 -6.66
CA ALA A 39 -5.97 -8.57 -6.23
C ALA A 39 -5.93 -10.06 -5.86
N GLU A 40 -4.94 -10.81 -6.37
CA GLU A 40 -4.74 -12.21 -6.02
C GLU A 40 -3.75 -12.38 -4.86
N LEU A 41 -2.76 -11.48 -4.78
CA LEU A 41 -1.73 -11.42 -3.73
C LEU A 41 -1.73 -10.05 -3.06
N CYS A 42 -1.65 -10.01 -1.73
CA CYS A 42 -1.38 -8.79 -0.96
C CYS A 42 -0.12 -8.95 -0.12
N VAL A 43 0.78 -7.96 -0.19
CA VAL A 43 1.95 -7.86 0.69
C VAL A 43 1.75 -6.68 1.64
N ALA A 44 1.46 -6.98 2.90
CA ALA A 44 1.31 -5.99 3.96
C ALA A 44 2.66 -5.71 4.63
N LEU A 45 3.12 -4.47 4.55
CA LEU A 45 4.42 -4.02 5.08
C LEU A 45 4.23 -3.08 6.26
N GLY A 46 4.77 -3.42 7.43
CA GLY A 46 4.91 -2.49 8.56
C GLY A 46 3.59 -1.94 9.13
N THR A 47 2.50 -2.67 8.97
CA THR A 47 1.16 -2.30 9.46
C THR A 47 0.69 -3.25 10.54
N SER A 48 -0.07 -2.74 11.51
CA SER A 48 -0.72 -3.55 12.55
C SER A 48 -2.01 -4.23 12.07
N LEU A 49 -2.55 -3.83 10.90
CA LEU A 49 -3.82 -4.31 10.34
C LEU A 49 -4.95 -4.26 11.37
N CYS A 50 -5.18 -3.07 11.92
CA CYS A 50 -6.07 -2.85 13.06
C CYS A 50 -7.54 -2.58 12.69
N GLY A 51 -7.98 -2.97 11.48
CA GLY A 51 -9.36 -2.82 11.02
C GLY A 51 -9.62 -1.53 10.24
N MET A 52 -8.60 -0.97 9.60
CA MET A 52 -8.74 0.24 8.78
C MET A 52 -9.36 -0.11 7.42
N ASN A 53 -9.89 0.88 6.69
CA ASN A 53 -10.45 0.63 5.34
C ASN A 53 -9.45 -0.05 4.40
N ALA A 54 -8.14 0.21 4.56
CA ALA A 54 -7.06 -0.40 3.79
C ALA A 54 -7.05 -1.94 3.90
N ASP A 55 -7.51 -2.48 5.04
CA ASP A 55 -7.46 -3.90 5.36
C ASP A 55 -8.47 -4.71 4.52
N GLN A 56 -9.36 -4.04 3.76
CA GLN A 56 -10.27 -4.72 2.82
C GLN A 56 -9.50 -5.55 1.76
N VAL A 57 -8.34 -5.07 1.28
CA VAL A 57 -7.51 -5.82 0.31
C VAL A 57 -6.87 -7.05 0.98
N VAL A 58 -6.37 -6.85 2.20
CA VAL A 58 -5.77 -7.90 3.04
C VAL A 58 -6.78 -9.01 3.29
N GLN A 59 -7.98 -8.65 3.75
CA GLN A 59 -9.04 -9.60 4.02
C GLN A 59 -9.47 -10.35 2.75
N ALA A 60 -9.67 -9.65 1.64
CA ALA A 60 -10.14 -10.26 0.40
C ALA A 60 -9.13 -11.26 -0.19
N THR A 61 -7.84 -10.93 -0.17
CA THR A 61 -6.77 -11.82 -0.63
C THR A 61 -6.59 -13.04 0.26
N ALA A 62 -6.63 -12.88 1.59
CA ALA A 62 -6.60 -14.00 2.53
C ALA A 62 -7.80 -14.96 2.34
N GLN A 63 -9.01 -14.41 2.17
CA GLN A 63 -10.22 -15.21 1.90
C GLN A 63 -10.11 -15.98 0.58
N ARG A 64 -9.61 -15.35 -0.49
CA ARG A 64 -9.40 -16.02 -1.78
C ARG A 64 -8.41 -17.17 -1.68
N TYR A 65 -7.31 -16.99 -0.94
CA TYR A 65 -6.33 -18.04 -0.70
C TYR A 65 -6.92 -19.21 0.10
N ALA A 66 -7.69 -18.94 1.15
CA ALA A 66 -8.40 -19.98 1.89
C ALA A 66 -9.38 -20.77 1.00
N ALA A 67 -9.97 -20.11 0.00
CA ALA A 67 -10.83 -20.74 -1.01
C ALA A 67 -10.06 -21.33 -2.22
N SER A 68 -8.73 -21.39 -2.19
CA SER A 68 -7.89 -21.86 -3.31
C SER A 68 -8.15 -21.14 -4.64
N SER A 69 -8.42 -19.83 -4.57
CA SER A 69 -8.80 -18.97 -5.70
C SER A 69 -7.98 -17.68 -5.79
N GLY A 70 -6.84 -17.63 -5.11
CA GLY A 70 -5.89 -16.52 -5.11
C GLY A 70 -4.57 -16.92 -4.44
N GLU A 71 -3.57 -16.06 -4.57
CA GLU A 71 -2.18 -16.28 -4.14
C GLU A 71 -1.95 -15.96 -2.65
N GLY A 72 -2.80 -15.11 -2.06
CA GLY A 72 -2.93 -14.95 -0.62
C GLY A 72 -2.35 -13.68 -0.02
N LEU A 73 -2.03 -13.77 1.27
CA LEU A 73 -1.63 -12.65 2.11
C LEU A 73 -0.25 -12.91 2.70
N VAL A 74 0.69 -12.02 2.41
CA VAL A 74 2.02 -11.99 3.02
C VAL A 74 2.10 -10.81 3.98
N ILE A 75 2.50 -11.06 5.23
CA ILE A 75 2.65 -10.02 6.26
C ILE A 75 4.12 -9.92 6.68
N ILE A 76 4.69 -8.73 6.56
CA ILE A 76 6.07 -8.41 6.92
C ILE A 76 6.07 -7.29 7.98
N GLY A 77 6.71 -7.53 9.12
CA GLY A 77 6.77 -6.57 10.21
C GLY A 77 7.21 -7.19 11.53
N LEU A 78 7.42 -6.34 12.54
CA LEU A 78 7.92 -6.74 13.86
C LEU A 78 6.81 -7.14 14.83
N GLN A 79 5.65 -6.51 14.72
CA GLN A 79 4.53 -6.68 15.67
C GLN A 79 3.52 -7.71 15.16
N ARG A 80 2.76 -8.28 16.10
CA ARG A 80 1.60 -9.12 15.78
C ARG A 80 0.51 -8.30 15.14
N THR A 81 -0.23 -8.93 14.23
CA THR A 81 -1.36 -8.33 13.54
C THR A 81 -2.63 -9.11 13.82
N MET A 82 -3.79 -8.52 13.49
CA MET A 82 -5.08 -9.19 13.62
C MET A 82 -5.31 -10.29 12.57
N TYR A 83 -4.43 -10.39 11.56
CA TYR A 83 -4.57 -11.29 10.41
C TYR A 83 -3.44 -12.33 10.34
N ASP A 84 -2.61 -12.46 11.39
CA ASP A 84 -1.47 -13.39 11.40
C ASP A 84 -1.91 -14.86 11.19
N ASP A 85 -3.12 -15.23 11.62
CA ASP A 85 -3.70 -16.58 11.54
C ASP A 85 -4.22 -16.94 10.15
N VAL A 86 -4.59 -15.93 9.35
CA VAL A 86 -5.09 -16.11 7.97
C VAL A 86 -4.05 -15.76 6.90
N ALA A 87 -2.85 -15.34 7.31
CA ALA A 87 -1.76 -15.06 6.38
C ALA A 87 -1.23 -16.35 5.74
N SER A 88 -1.03 -16.33 4.42
CA SER A 88 -0.34 -17.40 3.70
C SER A 88 1.15 -17.47 4.06
N LEU A 89 1.77 -16.33 4.41
CA LEU A 89 3.15 -16.24 4.87
C LEU A 89 3.33 -15.07 5.85
N ARG A 90 3.96 -15.34 6.99
CA ARG A 90 4.31 -14.31 8.00
C ARG A 90 5.83 -14.23 8.20
N ILE A 91 6.40 -13.05 7.97
CA ILE A 91 7.85 -12.79 8.12
C ILE A 91 8.12 -11.77 9.23
N TRP A 92 8.69 -12.23 10.34
CA TRP A 92 9.12 -11.40 11.45
C TRP A 92 10.46 -10.73 11.15
N GLY A 93 10.45 -9.45 10.83
CA GLY A 93 11.67 -8.73 10.48
C GLY A 93 11.46 -7.26 10.13
N LEU A 94 12.57 -6.55 9.97
CA LEU A 94 12.58 -5.17 9.46
C LEU A 94 12.22 -5.19 7.98
N CYS A 95 11.27 -4.33 7.58
CA CYS A 95 10.80 -4.27 6.19
C CYS A 95 11.96 -4.03 5.22
N ASP A 96 12.89 -3.13 5.54
CA ASP A 96 14.05 -2.83 4.69
C ASP A 96 14.94 -4.06 4.45
N ASP A 97 15.16 -4.90 5.47
CA ASP A 97 16.03 -6.07 5.32
C ASP A 97 15.34 -7.17 4.51
N VAL A 98 14.04 -7.39 4.74
CA VAL A 98 13.25 -8.32 3.94
C VAL A 98 13.17 -7.85 2.48
N MET A 99 12.87 -6.57 2.25
CA MET A 99 12.73 -6.02 0.90
C MET A 99 14.06 -5.99 0.13
N LYS A 100 15.22 -5.85 0.80
CA LYS A 100 16.54 -6.03 0.15
C LYS A 100 16.73 -7.46 -0.38
N LEU A 101 16.31 -8.46 0.40
CA LEU A 101 16.40 -9.86 -0.03
C LEU A 101 15.44 -10.15 -1.18
N VAL A 102 14.21 -9.64 -1.11
CA VAL A 102 13.24 -9.75 -2.22
C VAL A 102 13.77 -9.06 -3.49
N ALA A 103 14.33 -7.86 -3.36
CA ALA A 103 14.91 -7.15 -4.50
C ALA A 103 16.08 -7.94 -5.13
N LYS A 104 16.93 -8.57 -4.30
CA LYS A 104 18.01 -9.44 -4.78
C LYS A 104 17.46 -10.66 -5.53
N GLU A 105 16.43 -11.31 -4.99
CA GLU A 105 15.81 -12.50 -5.61
C GLU A 105 15.14 -12.17 -6.95
N LEU A 106 14.49 -11.00 -7.04
CA LEU A 106 13.83 -10.52 -8.26
C LEU A 106 14.78 -9.83 -9.25
N ASP A 107 16.10 -9.86 -9.02
CA ASP A 107 17.11 -9.12 -9.79
C ASP A 107 16.78 -7.63 -10.01
N CYS A 108 16.17 -7.03 -8.99
CA CYS A 108 15.71 -5.65 -8.98
C CYS A 108 16.78 -4.73 -8.35
N LYS A 109 17.24 -3.74 -9.11
CA LYS A 109 18.14 -2.69 -8.61
C LYS A 109 17.36 -1.63 -7.84
N VAL A 110 17.67 -1.48 -6.56
CA VAL A 110 17.06 -0.49 -5.67
C VAL A 110 18.14 0.46 -5.13
N PRO A 111 17.99 1.79 -5.25
CA PRO A 111 16.90 2.46 -5.96
C PRO A 111 17.06 2.35 -7.48
N ASP A 112 15.94 2.30 -8.20
CA ASP A 112 15.96 2.53 -9.65
C ASP A 112 16.42 3.97 -9.92
N ALA A 113 17.47 4.13 -10.75
CA ALA A 113 18.09 5.43 -10.99
C ALA A 113 17.12 6.46 -11.59
N LYS A 114 16.20 6.03 -12.47
CA LYS A 114 15.20 6.92 -13.08
C LYS A 114 14.19 7.37 -12.04
N VAL A 115 13.72 6.46 -11.18
CA VAL A 115 12.81 6.79 -10.08
C VAL A 115 13.48 7.71 -9.07
N ALA A 116 14.74 7.44 -8.70
CA ALA A 116 15.51 8.29 -7.79
C ALA A 116 15.67 9.71 -8.32
N MET A 117 16.04 9.88 -9.59
CA MET A 117 16.13 11.20 -10.23
C MET A 117 14.78 11.94 -10.25
N ARG A 118 13.67 11.22 -10.47
CA ARG A 118 12.32 11.79 -10.41
C ARG A 118 11.97 12.27 -9.00
N GLY A 119 12.32 11.49 -7.97
CA GLY A 119 12.16 11.89 -6.56
C GLY A 119 12.94 13.16 -6.25
N GLN A 120 14.24 13.20 -6.58
CA GLN A 120 15.07 14.39 -6.39
C GLN A 120 14.56 15.63 -7.15
N ALA A 121 14.05 15.45 -8.36
CA ALA A 121 13.44 16.54 -9.12
C ALA A 121 12.16 17.04 -8.45
N TRP A 122 11.35 16.14 -7.91
CA TRP A 122 10.15 16.49 -7.15
C TRP A 122 10.51 17.27 -5.89
N ASP A 123 11.50 16.83 -5.11
CA ASP A 123 11.96 17.52 -3.90
C ASP A 123 12.42 18.95 -4.21
N ARG A 124 13.21 19.14 -5.26
CA ARG A 124 13.68 20.47 -5.70
C ARG A 124 12.52 21.37 -6.14
N GLY A 125 11.49 20.81 -6.76
CA GLY A 125 10.30 21.54 -7.21
C GLY A 125 9.30 21.86 -6.11
N HIS A 126 9.35 21.15 -4.98
CA HIS A 126 8.40 21.27 -3.88
C HIS A 126 9.12 21.49 -2.54
N PRO A 127 9.86 22.62 -2.37
CA PRO A 127 10.64 22.87 -1.16
C PRO A 127 9.80 23.01 0.12
N ARG A 128 8.47 23.14 -0.01
CA ARG A 128 7.50 23.18 1.09
C ARG A 128 6.77 21.84 1.31
N LEU A 129 7.15 20.78 0.58
CA LEU A 129 6.55 19.43 0.63
C LEU A 129 5.02 19.42 0.55
N THR A 130 4.44 20.31 -0.25
CA THR A 130 3.00 20.32 -0.50
C THR A 130 2.68 19.32 -1.60
N TYR A 131 2.30 18.10 -1.21
CA TYR A 131 1.80 17.09 -2.13
C TYR A 131 0.33 17.38 -2.47
N ASN A 132 -0.14 16.86 -3.60
CA ASN A 132 -1.51 17.02 -4.04
C ASN A 132 -1.98 15.68 -4.62
N THR A 133 -2.62 14.85 -3.80
CA THR A 133 -3.21 13.60 -4.27
C THR A 133 -4.17 13.90 -5.43
N PRO A 134 -3.86 13.44 -6.66
CA PRO A 134 -4.69 13.75 -7.82
C PRO A 134 -6.09 13.14 -7.67
N VAL A 135 -7.08 13.74 -8.32
CA VAL A 135 -8.42 13.13 -8.45
C VAL A 135 -8.33 12.01 -9.48
N ARG A 136 -8.83 10.82 -9.13
CA ARG A 136 -8.82 9.69 -10.06
C ARG A 136 -9.82 9.94 -11.18
N THR A 137 -9.44 9.56 -12.39
CA THR A 137 -10.25 9.62 -13.60
C THR A 137 -10.39 8.23 -14.20
N ALA A 138 -11.34 8.04 -15.11
CA ALA A 138 -11.53 6.76 -15.81
C ALA A 138 -10.32 6.30 -16.64
N LYS A 139 -9.33 7.18 -16.87
CA LYS A 139 -8.09 6.87 -17.60
C LYS A 139 -7.00 6.28 -16.69
N ASP A 140 -7.19 6.36 -15.38
CA ASP A 140 -6.21 5.83 -14.44
C ASP A 140 -6.28 4.31 -14.40
N PRO A 141 -5.12 3.62 -14.40
CA PRO A 141 -5.11 2.17 -14.33
C PRO A 141 -5.82 1.69 -13.05
N MET A 142 -6.37 0.47 -13.10
CA MET A 142 -6.62 -0.25 -11.86
C MET A 142 -5.28 -0.54 -11.21
#